data_AF-A0A9W8TYU9-F1
#
_entry.id   AF-A0A9W8TYU9-F1
#
_cell.length_a   1.000
_cell.length_b   1.000
_cell.length_c   1.000
_cell.angle_alpha   90.00
_cell.angle_beta   90.00
_cell.angle_gamma   90.00
#
_symmetry.space_group_name_H-M   'P 1'
#
loop_
_entity.id
_entity.type
_entity.pdbx_description
1 polymer ?
#
loop_
_entity_poly.entity_id
_entity_poly.type
_entity_poly.pdbx_seq_one_letter_code
_entity_poly.pdbx_strand_id
1 'polypeptide(L)'
;MTTPANMASTSWPPQLKDWVAKCLGQMTDSNKKDAQDELRQVISDAFTAHTLWTTDWNGVQLQSLLPKPTLSLKRKMNDTAPVNKKAKKSSLKQITTGTASLNLNDQAVLNRRAERFQREHEIERQKSTNSSLKANAHNSHLFSNNPWNASRSASPFGTSDEPEADPNVIDWDRFTIVGTSREIFKDYLRLTDAPKPETIRPYAVLRETLVQLKKRWREKCSYNWICNQLKSLRQDLTVQRIKNEFTVQVYEIHARMALESNDMVEYNSCQATLKTLYELGIPGKVEEFTGYRILMLLHGRNRSELNLYVGQLTPKQKTDQAVQHALDVQRSLSMGNYHALFLLYLNAPNMGAYIMDHFIPRERVKALMIITKAYRTISLSFIQNELAFDDLDSTIKFLEEHKAAHFTNPGSPNSEKIIQCKSAAAHLGQVFEEKYRKVGIRGAV
;
A
#
# COMPACT_ATOMS: atom_id res chain seq x y z
N MET A 1 -47.00 -23.12 -38.96
CA MET A 1 -46.76 -24.13 -37.91
C MET A 1 -45.63 -25.01 -38.42
N THR A 2 -44.47 -25.21 -37.82
CA THR A 2 -43.84 -24.85 -36.52
C THR A 2 -42.37 -25.25 -36.68
N THR A 3 -41.43 -24.38 -36.34
CA THR A 3 -40.03 -24.74 -36.05
C THR A 3 -39.95 -25.60 -34.78
N PRO A 4 -38.84 -26.33 -34.57
CA PRO A 4 -38.13 -26.05 -33.32
C PRO A 4 -36.60 -26.01 -33.44
N ALA A 5 -36.05 -25.02 -32.73
CA ALA A 5 -34.69 -24.95 -32.25
C ALA A 5 -34.54 -25.79 -30.96
N ASN A 6 -33.38 -26.40 -30.75
CA ASN A 6 -32.82 -26.62 -29.41
C ASN A 6 -31.32 -26.95 -29.52
N MET A 7 -30.46 -25.96 -29.31
CA MET A 7 -29.04 -26.21 -28.99
C MET A 7 -28.95 -26.66 -27.54
N ALA A 8 -28.40 -27.87 -27.36
CA ALA A 8 -28.28 -28.55 -26.08
C ALA A 8 -27.42 -27.77 -25.09
N SER A 9 -27.89 -27.74 -23.85
CA SER A 9 -27.13 -27.39 -22.67
C SER A 9 -25.87 -28.27 -22.54
N THR A 10 -24.73 -27.65 -22.22
CA THR A 10 -23.44 -28.30 -21.98
C THR A 10 -23.54 -29.23 -20.75
N SER A 11 -24.02 -30.45 -20.96
CA SER A 11 -24.15 -31.44 -19.90
C SER A 11 -22.82 -32.20 -19.73
N TRP A 12 -22.21 -32.09 -18.55
CA TRP A 12 -21.00 -32.82 -18.20
C TRP A 12 -21.33 -34.29 -17.84
N PRO A 13 -20.45 -35.26 -18.16
CA PRO A 13 -20.65 -36.68 -17.84
C PRO A 13 -20.90 -36.91 -16.34
N PRO A 14 -21.88 -37.74 -15.93
CA PRO A 14 -22.13 -38.05 -14.53
C PRO A 14 -20.90 -38.61 -13.80
N GLN A 15 -20.16 -39.51 -14.45
CA GLN A 15 -18.93 -40.11 -13.90
C GLN A 15 -17.85 -39.07 -13.59
N LEU A 16 -17.74 -38.01 -14.40
CA LEU A 16 -16.82 -36.91 -14.14
C LEU A 16 -17.26 -36.09 -12.91
N LYS A 17 -18.55 -35.82 -12.76
CA LYS A 17 -19.09 -35.07 -11.60
C LYS A 17 -18.84 -35.82 -10.29
N ASP A 18 -19.07 -37.13 -10.29
CA ASP A 18 -18.86 -37.99 -9.13
C ASP A 18 -17.37 -38.07 -8.77
N TRP A 19 -16.49 -38.15 -9.78
CA TRP A 19 -15.04 -38.12 -9.58
C TRP A 19 -14.54 -36.79 -9.00
N VAL A 20 -15.03 -35.65 -9.49
CA VAL A 20 -14.70 -34.32 -8.96
C VAL A 20 -15.15 -34.19 -7.51
N ALA A 21 -16.37 -34.65 -7.17
CA ALA A 21 -16.88 -34.63 -5.81
C ALA A 21 -16.01 -35.49 -4.87
N LYS A 22 -15.58 -36.68 -5.33
CA LYS A 22 -14.68 -37.56 -4.57
C LYS A 22 -13.30 -36.95 -4.35
N CYS A 23 -12.72 -36.30 -5.37
CA CYS A 23 -11.43 -35.61 -5.24
C CYS A 23 -11.51 -34.45 -4.24
N LEU A 24 -12.55 -33.61 -4.34
CA LEU A 24 -12.76 -32.48 -3.42
C LEU A 24 -12.97 -32.94 -1.97
N GLY A 25 -13.64 -34.08 -1.76
CA GLY A 25 -13.84 -34.67 -0.42
C GLY A 25 -12.57 -35.24 0.21
N GLN A 26 -11.54 -35.58 -0.57
CA GLN A 26 -10.25 -36.09 -0.10
C GLN A 26 -9.20 -34.98 0.13
N MET A 27 -9.53 -33.72 -0.18
CA MET A 27 -8.61 -32.60 0.01
C MET A 27 -8.52 -32.19 1.49
N THR A 28 -7.30 -31.96 1.95
CA THR A 28 -6.98 -31.38 3.25
C THR A 28 -6.39 -29.98 3.06
N ASP A 29 -6.41 -29.13 4.09
CA ASP A 29 -5.89 -27.75 3.97
C ASP A 29 -4.43 -27.66 3.52
N SER A 30 -3.65 -28.74 3.71
CA SER A 30 -2.24 -28.80 3.29
C SER A 30 -2.02 -29.13 1.81
N ASN A 31 -2.95 -29.81 1.13
CA ASN A 31 -2.78 -30.24 -0.27
C ASN A 31 -3.86 -29.67 -1.22
N LYS A 32 -4.80 -28.88 -0.69
CA LYS A 32 -5.93 -28.31 -1.42
C LYS A 32 -5.53 -27.51 -2.67
N LYS A 33 -4.48 -26.71 -2.59
CA LYS A 33 -4.03 -25.88 -3.72
C LYS A 33 -3.49 -26.74 -4.85
N ASP A 34 -2.53 -27.60 -4.55
CA ASP A 34 -1.88 -28.48 -5.53
C ASP A 34 -2.89 -29.47 -6.14
N ALA A 35 -3.81 -30.01 -5.32
CA ALA A 35 -4.85 -30.92 -5.79
C ALA A 35 -5.93 -30.25 -6.64
N GLN A 36 -6.26 -28.98 -6.40
CA GLN A 36 -7.18 -28.24 -7.26
C GLN A 36 -6.56 -27.87 -8.61
N ASP A 37 -5.28 -27.55 -8.62
CA ASP A 37 -4.56 -27.20 -9.84
C ASP A 37 -4.37 -28.46 -10.72
N GLU A 38 -4.02 -29.62 -10.14
CA GLU A 38 -3.94 -30.91 -10.84
C GLU A 38 -5.32 -31.38 -11.35
N LEU A 39 -6.37 -31.25 -10.54
CA LEU A 39 -7.76 -31.57 -10.92
C LEU A 39 -8.20 -30.79 -12.16
N ARG A 40 -7.92 -29.48 -12.21
CA ARG A 40 -8.28 -28.62 -13.35
C ARG A 40 -7.50 -28.99 -14.60
N GLN A 41 -6.22 -29.33 -14.46
CA GLN A 41 -5.39 -29.72 -15.59
C GLN A 41 -5.90 -30.99 -16.25
N VAL A 42 -6.21 -32.04 -15.46
CA VAL A 42 -6.71 -33.32 -15.99
C VAL A 42 -8.05 -33.16 -16.73
N ILE A 43 -8.95 -32.31 -16.22
CA ILE A 43 -10.23 -32.02 -16.89
C ILE A 43 -10.00 -31.23 -18.18
N SER A 44 -9.08 -30.27 -18.15
CA SER A 44 -8.71 -29.48 -19.34
C SER A 44 -8.13 -30.37 -20.44
N ASP A 45 -7.22 -31.27 -20.09
CA ASP A 45 -6.57 -32.17 -21.05
C ASP A 45 -7.58 -33.14 -21.69
N ALA A 46 -8.51 -33.68 -20.91
CA ALA A 46 -9.60 -34.53 -21.41
C ALA A 46 -10.62 -33.76 -22.27
N PHE A 47 -10.83 -32.47 -21.98
CA PHE A 47 -11.67 -31.58 -22.80
C PHE A 47 -11.01 -31.30 -24.16
N THR A 48 -9.73 -30.97 -24.16
CA THR A 48 -8.94 -30.74 -25.39
C THR A 48 -8.78 -32.00 -26.24
N ALA A 49 -8.66 -33.17 -25.61
CA ALA A 49 -8.58 -34.46 -26.31
C ALA A 49 -9.95 -34.99 -26.79
N HIS A 50 -11.06 -34.29 -26.51
CA HIS A 50 -12.44 -34.73 -26.78
C HIS A 50 -12.80 -36.11 -26.19
N THR A 51 -12.14 -36.54 -25.12
CA THR A 51 -12.35 -37.85 -24.48
C THR A 51 -13.20 -37.80 -23.20
N LEU A 52 -13.83 -36.66 -22.88
CA LEU A 52 -14.63 -36.49 -21.65
C LEU A 52 -15.62 -37.62 -21.35
N TRP A 53 -16.26 -38.17 -22.39
CA TRP A 53 -17.28 -39.23 -22.29
C TRP A 53 -16.72 -40.66 -22.39
N THR A 54 -15.45 -40.81 -22.77
CA THR A 54 -14.81 -42.12 -22.99
C THR A 54 -13.69 -42.42 -21.99
N THR A 55 -13.24 -41.41 -21.24
CA THR A 55 -12.29 -41.57 -20.13
C THR A 55 -12.95 -42.29 -18.96
N ASP A 56 -12.31 -43.35 -18.46
CA ASP A 56 -12.70 -44.00 -17.21
C ASP A 56 -12.28 -43.17 -15.99
N TRP A 57 -13.13 -42.23 -15.59
CA TRP A 57 -12.90 -41.33 -14.47
C TRP A 57 -12.74 -42.06 -13.13
N ASN A 58 -13.23 -43.29 -12.98
CA ASN A 58 -13.06 -44.05 -11.74
C ASN A 58 -11.63 -44.57 -11.54
N GLY A 59 -10.86 -44.74 -12.62
CA GLY A 59 -9.46 -45.16 -12.60
C GLY A 59 -8.44 -44.03 -12.46
N VAL A 60 -8.88 -42.77 -12.58
CA VAL A 60 -7.98 -41.59 -12.53
C VAL A 60 -7.73 -41.18 -11.08
N GLN A 61 -6.47 -41.13 -10.65
CA GLN A 61 -6.06 -40.73 -9.30
C GLN A 61 -5.06 -39.56 -9.35
N LEU A 62 -5.34 -38.49 -8.60
CA LEU A 62 -4.45 -37.34 -8.49
C LEU A 62 -3.21 -37.69 -7.66
N GLN A 63 -2.02 -37.36 -8.17
CA GLN A 63 -0.75 -37.59 -7.48
C GLN A 63 -0.63 -36.74 -6.21
N SER A 64 -1.23 -35.55 -6.22
CA SER A 64 -1.34 -34.63 -5.07
C SER A 64 -2.11 -35.19 -3.87
N LEU A 65 -2.88 -36.26 -4.05
CA LEU A 65 -3.67 -36.91 -3.00
C LEU A 65 -2.97 -38.14 -2.38
N LEU A 66 -1.79 -38.52 -2.88
CA LEU A 66 -0.99 -39.61 -2.30
C LEU A 66 -0.18 -39.11 -1.09
N PRO A 67 -0.12 -39.88 0.03
CA PRO A 67 0.70 -39.51 1.18
C PRO A 67 2.18 -39.50 0.81
N LYS A 68 2.83 -38.33 0.93
CA LYS A 68 4.27 -38.20 0.68
C LYS A 68 5.07 -38.98 1.75
N PRO A 69 6.01 -39.87 1.37
CA PRO A 69 6.89 -40.53 2.34
C PRO A 69 7.81 -39.50 3.01
N THR A 70 7.87 -39.55 4.35
CA THR A 70 8.65 -38.64 5.18
C THR A 70 10.14 -38.97 5.11
N LEU A 71 10.90 -38.17 4.37
CA LEU A 71 12.37 -38.19 4.44
C LEU A 71 12.85 -37.45 5.69
N SER A 72 13.39 -38.21 6.63
CA SER A 72 14.03 -37.74 7.86
C SER A 72 15.40 -37.13 7.57
N LEU A 73 15.49 -35.80 7.56
CA LEU A 73 16.77 -35.10 7.51
C LEU A 73 17.42 -35.09 8.90
N LYS A 74 18.34 -36.05 9.10
CA LYS A 74 19.26 -36.14 10.23
C LYS A 74 20.05 -34.83 10.41
N ARG A 75 19.89 -34.25 11.60
CA ARG A 75 20.68 -33.18 12.20
C ARG A 75 22.15 -33.65 12.29
N LYS A 76 23.07 -32.99 11.57
CA LYS A 76 24.52 -33.19 11.72
C LYS A 76 25.07 -32.12 12.65
N MET A 77 25.42 -32.56 13.86
CA MET A 77 26.21 -31.80 14.83
C MET A 77 27.63 -31.58 14.29
N ASN A 78 28.21 -30.41 14.52
CA ASN A 78 29.65 -30.29 14.64
C ASN A 78 29.99 -29.29 15.75
N ASP A 79 30.83 -29.77 16.67
CA ASP A 79 31.37 -29.09 17.83
C ASP A 79 32.36 -28.00 17.43
N THR A 80 32.27 -26.83 18.08
CA THR A 80 33.45 -26.07 18.55
C THR A 80 33.03 -25.17 19.71
N ALA A 81 33.69 -25.38 20.85
CA ALA A 81 33.54 -24.61 22.10
C ALA A 81 34.57 -23.44 22.17
N PRO A 82 34.62 -22.60 23.23
CA PRO A 82 34.51 -21.15 23.08
C PRO A 82 35.79 -20.37 23.47
N VAL A 83 35.90 -19.12 23.03
CA VAL A 83 36.89 -18.17 23.58
C VAL A 83 36.19 -16.88 24.02
N ASN A 84 36.44 -16.51 25.27
CA ASN A 84 35.92 -15.36 25.99
C ASN A 84 37.07 -14.34 26.16
N LYS A 85 36.85 -13.04 25.94
CA LYS A 85 37.58 -11.95 26.62
C LYS A 85 36.94 -10.57 26.39
N LYS A 86 36.68 -9.90 27.51
CA LYS A 86 36.16 -8.54 27.69
C LYS A 86 37.14 -7.45 27.22
N ALA A 87 36.55 -6.26 27.00
CA ALA A 87 37.05 -4.90 27.22
C ALA A 87 37.55 -4.08 26.02
N LYS A 88 36.79 -3.05 25.62
CA LYS A 88 37.13 -1.63 25.90
C LYS A 88 35.98 -0.67 25.52
N LYS A 89 35.81 0.36 26.37
CA LYS A 89 34.85 1.46 26.32
C LYS A 89 35.59 2.74 25.91
N SER A 90 34.83 3.76 25.48
CA SER A 90 35.19 5.16 25.16
C SER A 90 35.65 5.33 23.70
N SER A 91 35.18 6.29 22.90
CA SER A 91 34.68 7.65 23.20
C SER A 91 34.02 8.25 21.94
N LEU A 92 32.86 8.92 22.06
CA LEU A 92 32.64 10.32 21.63
C LEU A 92 31.18 10.76 21.88
N LYS A 93 31.04 11.74 22.78
CA LYS A 93 29.88 12.62 22.96
C LYS A 93 30.26 13.98 22.38
N GLN A 94 29.31 14.64 21.73
CA GLN A 94 29.10 16.09 21.49
C GLN A 94 28.26 16.15 20.21
N ILE A 95 27.01 16.62 20.19
CA ILE A 95 26.60 18.03 20.33
C ILE A 95 25.12 18.05 20.73
N THR A 96 24.78 18.79 21.78
CA THR A 96 23.42 19.22 22.15
C THR A 96 23.51 20.67 22.61
N THR A 97 22.88 21.61 21.90
CA THR A 97 22.48 22.93 22.40
C THR A 97 21.46 23.56 21.46
N GLY A 98 20.31 23.99 21.99
CA GLY A 98 19.42 24.93 21.30
C GLY A 98 17.91 24.75 21.50
N THR A 99 17.42 24.83 22.75
CA THR A 99 15.98 25.00 23.06
C THR A 99 15.63 26.49 23.17
N ALA A 100 14.58 26.94 22.46
CA ALA A 100 13.89 28.20 22.71
C ALA A 100 12.36 28.02 22.57
N SER A 101 11.69 27.94 23.72
CA SER A 101 10.44 28.61 24.15
C SER A 101 9.43 29.13 23.10
N LEU A 102 8.20 28.59 23.08
CA LEU A 102 6.94 29.22 23.58
C LEU A 102 5.66 28.43 23.16
N ASN A 103 4.76 28.24 24.13
CA ASN A 103 3.42 27.69 24.01
C ASN A 103 2.43 28.70 23.38
N LEU A 104 1.60 28.27 22.42
CA LEU A 104 0.23 28.81 22.25
C LEU A 104 -0.67 27.94 21.33
N ASN A 105 -1.70 27.36 21.95
CA ASN A 105 -3.05 27.03 21.47
C ASN A 105 -3.28 25.95 20.38
N ASP A 106 -4.29 25.11 20.63
CA ASP A 106 -4.68 23.86 19.93
C ASP A 106 -4.95 23.97 18.41
N GLN A 107 -5.02 25.16 17.85
CA GLN A 107 -5.11 25.37 16.39
C GLN A 107 -3.74 25.35 15.70
N ALA A 108 -2.65 25.63 16.43
CA ALA A 108 -1.28 25.68 15.91
C ALA A 108 -0.70 24.29 15.58
N VAL A 109 -1.26 23.22 16.16
CA VAL A 109 -0.79 21.84 15.96
C VAL A 109 -1.43 21.20 14.72
N LEU A 110 -2.73 21.42 14.51
CA LEU A 110 -3.40 21.14 13.22
C LEU A 110 -2.77 21.96 12.09
N ASN A 111 -2.45 23.23 12.36
CA ASN A 111 -1.71 24.05 11.42
C ASN A 111 -0.29 23.54 11.20
N ARG A 112 0.46 23.02 12.18
CA ARG A 112 1.77 22.41 11.92
C ARG A 112 1.70 21.16 11.04
N ARG A 113 0.67 20.33 11.18
CA ARG A 113 0.42 19.17 10.30
C ARG A 113 0.00 19.61 8.88
N ALA A 114 -0.85 20.62 8.77
CA ALA A 114 -1.24 21.23 7.49
C ALA A 114 -0.14 22.09 6.85
N GLU A 115 0.75 22.71 7.64
CA GLU A 115 1.89 23.53 7.22
C GLU A 115 3.02 22.65 6.69
N ARG A 116 3.21 21.43 7.23
CA ARG A 116 4.12 20.43 6.62
C ARG A 116 3.70 20.16 5.18
N PHE A 117 2.39 20.03 4.94
CA PHE A 117 1.83 19.87 3.61
C PHE A 117 1.88 21.14 2.75
N GLN A 118 1.52 22.32 3.29
CA GLN A 118 1.61 23.59 2.54
C GLN A 118 3.04 23.93 2.17
N ARG A 119 4.02 23.66 3.04
CA ARG A 119 5.44 23.87 2.76
C ARG A 119 5.92 22.98 1.62
N GLU A 120 5.58 21.69 1.63
CA GLU A 120 5.93 20.76 0.54
C GLU A 120 5.20 21.11 -0.76
N HIS A 121 3.89 21.41 -0.70
CA HIS A 121 3.10 21.81 -1.87
C HIS A 121 3.55 23.16 -2.44
N GLU A 122 4.02 24.09 -1.61
CA GLU A 122 4.64 25.37 -2.02
C GLU A 122 5.99 25.13 -2.70
N ILE A 123 6.83 24.25 -2.14
CA ILE A 123 8.12 23.84 -2.74
C ILE A 123 7.89 23.13 -4.09
N GLU A 124 6.87 22.28 -4.19
CA GLU A 124 6.52 21.60 -5.44
C GLU A 124 5.94 22.57 -6.48
N ARG A 125 5.15 23.55 -6.05
CA ARG A 125 4.65 24.64 -6.89
C ARG A 125 5.78 25.52 -7.42
N GLN A 126 6.78 25.83 -6.60
CA GLN A 126 7.97 26.57 -7.01
C GLN A 126 8.86 25.77 -7.97
N LYS A 127 8.94 24.44 -7.82
CA LYS A 127 9.62 23.54 -8.77
C LYS A 127 8.90 23.44 -10.11
N SER A 128 7.57 23.51 -10.15
CA SER A 128 6.83 23.49 -11.42
C SER A 128 6.91 24.83 -12.17
N THR A 129 6.98 25.96 -11.46
CA THR A 129 7.09 27.30 -12.08
C THR A 129 8.48 27.65 -12.62
N ASN A 130 9.55 26.99 -12.14
CA ASN A 130 10.93 27.24 -12.60
C ASN A 130 11.42 26.31 -13.73
N SER A 131 10.53 25.52 -14.34
CA SER A 131 10.90 24.69 -15.49
C SER A 131 10.83 25.46 -16.82
N SER A 132 11.65 26.50 -16.96
CA SER A 132 11.95 27.11 -18.27
C SER A 132 13.31 26.60 -18.76
N LEU A 133 13.23 25.66 -19.71
CA LEU A 133 14.16 25.34 -20.81
C LEU A 133 15.69 25.36 -20.55
N LYS A 134 16.32 24.21 -20.83
CA LYS A 134 17.35 24.09 -21.88
C LYS A 134 17.55 22.62 -22.26
N ALA A 135 17.08 22.28 -23.45
CA ALA A 135 17.43 21.05 -24.13
C ALA A 135 18.88 21.14 -24.61
N ASN A 136 19.71 20.15 -24.27
CA ASN A 136 20.96 19.91 -24.96
C ASN A 136 20.92 18.49 -25.53
N ALA A 137 20.76 18.42 -26.85
CA ALA A 137 21.01 17.22 -27.63
C ALA A 137 22.53 17.05 -27.78
N HIS A 138 23.04 15.85 -27.53
CA HIS A 138 24.16 15.17 -28.21
C HIS A 138 24.60 13.97 -27.35
N ASN A 139 24.13 12.77 -27.69
CA ASN A 139 25.02 11.68 -28.12
C ASN A 139 24.22 10.39 -28.29
N SER A 140 24.38 9.85 -29.48
CA SER A 140 23.83 8.62 -29.96
C SER A 140 24.80 7.45 -29.74
N HIS A 141 24.21 6.25 -29.71
CA HIS A 141 24.80 4.92 -29.86
C HIS A 141 25.59 4.37 -28.66
N LEU A 142 25.08 3.29 -28.06
CA LEU A 142 25.47 1.92 -28.42
C LEU A 142 24.61 0.86 -27.68
N PHE A 143 24.31 -0.23 -28.41
CA PHE A 143 23.74 -1.52 -27.98
C PHE A 143 22.21 -1.70 -27.93
N SER A 144 21.71 -2.00 -29.13
CA SER A 144 20.64 -2.96 -29.44
C SER A 144 20.78 -4.29 -28.67
N ASN A 145 19.69 -4.84 -28.12
CA ASN A 145 19.03 -6.07 -28.65
C ASN A 145 17.85 -6.49 -27.73
N ASN A 146 16.58 -6.20 -28.10
CA ASN A 146 15.43 -7.04 -27.70
C ASN A 146 14.21 -6.76 -28.60
N PRO A 147 13.53 -7.78 -29.18
CA PRO A 147 12.64 -7.59 -30.31
C PRO A 147 11.16 -7.59 -29.91
N TRP A 148 10.69 -6.67 -29.07
CA TRP A 148 9.26 -6.51 -28.76
C TRP A 148 8.96 -5.05 -28.37
N ASN A 149 9.04 -4.10 -29.32
CA ASN A 149 8.44 -2.78 -29.10
C ASN A 149 8.20 -2.00 -30.42
N ALA A 150 6.97 -2.06 -30.91
CA ALA A 150 6.32 -1.13 -31.84
C ALA A 150 4.82 -1.25 -31.47
N SER A 151 4.01 -0.23 -31.19
CA SER A 151 3.97 1.20 -31.54
C SER A 151 3.10 1.91 -30.47
N ARG A 152 3.52 3.05 -29.90
CA ARG A 152 3.25 4.46 -30.30
C ARG A 152 1.78 4.93 -30.21
N SER A 153 1.52 5.69 -29.15
CA SER A 153 0.97 7.06 -29.13
C SER A 153 0.48 7.62 -30.48
N ALA A 154 -0.81 7.94 -30.55
CA ALA A 154 -1.42 8.68 -31.66
C ALA A 154 -1.81 10.11 -31.24
N SER A 155 -1.28 11.06 -32.00
CA SER A 155 -1.73 12.45 -32.15
C SER A 155 -2.27 12.60 -33.59
N PRO A 156 -3.22 13.50 -33.87
CA PRO A 156 -4.11 13.39 -35.01
C PRO A 156 -3.58 14.19 -36.21
N PHE A 157 -3.10 13.53 -37.26
CA PHE A 157 -3.16 13.99 -38.66
C PHE A 157 -2.75 12.81 -39.55
N GLY A 158 -3.64 12.42 -40.48
CA GLY A 158 -3.63 11.11 -41.12
C GLY A 158 -2.60 10.90 -42.22
N THR A 159 -2.31 9.62 -42.44
CA THR A 159 -2.09 9.01 -43.76
C THR A 159 -2.66 7.60 -43.72
N SER A 160 -3.56 7.32 -44.65
CA SER A 160 -4.21 6.05 -44.92
C SER A 160 -3.20 5.00 -45.38
N ASP A 161 -2.81 4.11 -44.46
CA ASP A 161 -2.43 2.71 -44.68
C ASP A 161 -1.94 2.16 -43.33
N GLU A 162 -2.89 1.81 -42.46
CA GLU A 162 -2.60 0.92 -41.32
C GLU A 162 -2.53 -0.52 -41.82
N PRO A 163 -1.59 -1.34 -41.32
CA PRO A 163 -1.59 -2.77 -41.63
C PRO A 163 -2.91 -3.36 -41.16
N GLU A 164 -3.66 -3.92 -42.12
CA GLU A 164 -4.98 -4.51 -41.92
C GLU A 164 -4.94 -5.47 -40.72
N ALA A 165 -5.61 -5.08 -39.63
CA ALA A 165 -5.69 -5.89 -38.42
C ALA A 165 -6.24 -7.28 -38.79
N ASP A 166 -5.66 -8.34 -38.21
CA ASP A 166 -6.09 -9.72 -38.43
C ASP A 166 -7.63 -9.82 -38.30
N PRO A 167 -8.36 -10.20 -39.37
CA PRO A 167 -9.83 -10.20 -39.38
C PRO A 167 -10.45 -11.15 -38.36
N ASN A 168 -9.66 -12.03 -37.73
CA ASN A 168 -10.10 -12.90 -36.64
C ASN A 168 -10.00 -12.27 -35.24
N VAL A 169 -9.43 -11.06 -35.12
CA VAL A 169 -9.37 -10.31 -33.86
C VAL A 169 -10.51 -9.29 -33.85
N ILE A 170 -11.50 -9.50 -32.98
CA ILE A 170 -12.54 -8.50 -32.73
C ILE A 170 -11.85 -7.22 -32.28
N ASP A 171 -12.04 -6.13 -33.02
CA ASP A 171 -11.63 -4.79 -32.62
C ASP A 171 -12.46 -4.35 -31.40
N TRP A 172 -11.98 -4.74 -30.22
CA TRP A 172 -12.58 -4.38 -28.94
C TRP A 172 -12.54 -2.87 -28.67
N ASP A 173 -11.68 -2.12 -29.36
CA ASP A 173 -11.60 -0.67 -29.22
C ASP A 173 -12.83 0.01 -29.84
N ARG A 174 -13.38 -0.57 -30.92
CA ARG A 174 -14.67 -0.15 -31.52
C ARG A 174 -15.88 -0.31 -30.58
N PHE A 175 -15.77 -1.15 -29.56
CA PHE A 175 -16.79 -1.35 -28.52
C PHE A 175 -16.49 -0.58 -27.22
N THR A 176 -15.47 0.29 -27.22
CA THR A 176 -15.19 1.15 -26.07
C THR A 176 -16.33 2.14 -25.88
N ILE A 177 -16.98 2.08 -24.72
CA ILE A 177 -18.03 3.03 -24.35
C ILE A 177 -17.39 4.40 -24.23
N VAL A 178 -17.91 5.39 -24.96
CA VAL A 178 -17.58 6.80 -24.80
C VAL A 178 -18.77 7.48 -24.14
N GLY A 179 -18.54 8.11 -22.99
CA GLY A 179 -19.60 8.79 -22.24
C GLY A 179 -20.16 10.02 -22.98
N THR A 180 -21.42 10.35 -22.77
CA THR A 180 -22.07 11.55 -23.33
C THR A 180 -22.63 12.49 -22.26
N SER A 181 -22.54 12.12 -20.98
CA SER A 181 -23.03 12.93 -19.86
C SER A 181 -22.29 14.26 -19.74
N ARG A 182 -23.03 15.36 -19.57
CA ARG A 182 -22.47 16.71 -19.33
C ARG A 182 -22.52 17.12 -17.86
N GLU A 183 -22.95 16.23 -16.97
CA GLU A 183 -23.01 16.52 -15.54
C GLU A 183 -21.60 16.59 -14.96
N ILE A 184 -21.24 17.71 -14.32
CA ILE A 184 -19.92 17.86 -13.70
C ILE A 184 -19.80 16.98 -12.45
N PHE A 185 -20.84 16.99 -11.61
CA PHE A 185 -20.92 16.25 -10.35
C PHE A 185 -22.02 15.20 -10.46
N LYS A 186 -21.66 13.95 -10.16
CA LYS A 186 -22.53 12.79 -10.27
C LYS A 186 -22.13 11.81 -9.18
N ASP A 187 -23.10 11.24 -8.49
CA ASP A 187 -22.82 10.30 -7.42
C ASP A 187 -22.17 9.01 -7.92
N TYR A 188 -21.30 8.42 -7.09
CA TYR A 188 -20.73 7.10 -7.35
C TYR A 188 -21.81 6.03 -7.25
N LEU A 189 -21.96 5.22 -8.31
CA LEU A 189 -22.92 4.13 -8.38
C LEU A 189 -22.19 2.79 -8.42
N ARG A 190 -22.70 1.77 -7.73
CA ARG A 190 -22.19 0.40 -7.94
C ARG A 190 -22.85 -0.14 -9.21
N LEU A 191 -22.07 -0.43 -10.24
CA LEU A 191 -22.58 -0.94 -11.50
C LEU A 191 -23.08 -2.38 -11.28
N THR A 192 -24.39 -2.56 -11.30
CA THR A 192 -25.07 -3.88 -11.31
C THR A 192 -25.45 -4.32 -12.72
N ASP A 193 -25.54 -3.36 -13.64
CA ASP A 193 -25.92 -3.53 -15.04
C ASP A 193 -24.89 -2.90 -15.98
N ALA A 194 -25.04 -3.15 -17.28
CA ALA A 194 -24.19 -2.55 -18.30
C ALA A 194 -24.26 -1.01 -18.24
N PRO A 195 -23.12 -0.29 -18.16
CA PRO A 195 -23.12 1.16 -18.08
C PRO A 195 -23.63 1.78 -19.38
N LYS A 196 -24.56 2.73 -19.27
CA LYS A 196 -25.11 3.46 -20.43
C LYS A 196 -24.23 4.68 -20.75
N PRO A 197 -23.96 5.00 -22.03
CA PRO A 197 -23.15 6.17 -22.40
C PRO A 197 -23.63 7.49 -21.78
N GLU A 198 -24.95 7.68 -21.70
CA GLU A 198 -25.61 8.85 -21.11
C GLU A 198 -25.33 9.07 -19.62
N THR A 199 -24.95 8.02 -18.89
CA THR A 199 -24.61 8.12 -17.46
C THR A 199 -23.11 8.26 -17.22
N ILE A 200 -22.27 8.27 -18.27
CA ILE A 200 -20.81 8.34 -18.16
C ILE A 200 -20.32 9.69 -18.73
N ARG A 201 -19.41 10.38 -18.05
CA ARG A 201 -18.84 11.65 -18.53
C ARG A 201 -17.75 11.40 -19.59
N PRO A 202 -17.75 12.11 -20.74
CA PRO A 202 -16.64 12.06 -21.69
C PRO A 202 -15.39 12.71 -21.11
N TYR A 203 -14.23 12.40 -21.71
CA TYR A 203 -12.91 12.84 -21.25
C TYR A 203 -12.79 14.36 -20.98
N ALA A 204 -13.36 15.21 -21.83
CA ALA A 204 -13.33 16.66 -21.63
C ALA A 204 -14.03 17.09 -20.33
N VAL A 205 -15.18 16.47 -20.03
CA VAL A 205 -15.95 16.73 -18.80
C VAL A 205 -15.23 16.16 -17.58
N LEU A 206 -14.60 14.99 -17.68
CA LEU A 206 -13.79 14.42 -16.59
C LEU A 206 -12.67 15.37 -16.16
N ARG A 207 -11.99 15.99 -17.13
CA ARG A 207 -10.93 16.98 -16.87
C ARG A 207 -11.49 18.21 -16.14
N GLU A 208 -12.63 18.72 -16.57
CA GLU A 208 -13.29 19.84 -15.90
C GLU A 208 -13.77 19.46 -14.49
N THR A 209 -14.34 18.28 -14.31
CA THR A 209 -14.75 17.75 -13.00
C THR A 209 -13.57 17.76 -12.03
N LEU A 210 -12.38 17.27 -12.41
CA LEU A 210 -11.22 17.28 -11.50
C LEU A 210 -10.85 18.71 -11.07
N VAL A 211 -10.89 19.68 -11.99
CA VAL A 211 -10.60 21.09 -11.68
C VAL A 211 -11.58 21.63 -10.64
N GLN A 212 -12.88 21.36 -10.84
CA GLN A 212 -13.93 21.81 -9.92
C GLN A 212 -13.85 21.09 -8.56
N LEU A 213 -13.50 19.80 -8.53
CA LEU A 213 -13.27 19.06 -7.28
C LEU A 213 -12.07 19.62 -6.50
N LYS A 214 -10.96 19.94 -7.18
CA LYS A 214 -9.80 20.61 -6.56
C LYS A 214 -10.16 22.00 -6.02
N LYS A 215 -11.08 22.72 -6.67
CA LYS A 215 -11.59 24.00 -6.18
C LYS A 215 -12.42 23.80 -4.91
N ARG A 216 -13.39 22.90 -4.92
CA ARG A 216 -14.25 22.62 -3.74
C ARG A 216 -13.48 22.06 -2.55
N TRP A 217 -12.44 21.26 -2.78
CA TRP A 217 -11.56 20.82 -1.69
C TRP A 217 -10.88 22.00 -1.00
N ARG A 218 -10.36 22.97 -1.77
CA ARG A 218 -9.76 24.19 -1.23
C ARG A 218 -10.76 25.06 -0.48
N GLU A 219 -12.03 25.03 -0.89
CA GLU A 219 -13.16 25.69 -0.21
C GLU A 219 -13.65 24.91 1.03
N LYS A 220 -12.92 23.87 1.47
CA LYS A 220 -13.21 23.04 2.66
C LYS A 220 -14.56 22.32 2.61
N CYS A 221 -14.92 21.82 1.42
CA CYS A 221 -16.08 20.93 1.27
C CYS A 221 -15.91 19.63 2.07
N SER A 222 -17.02 18.98 2.42
CA SER A 222 -17.04 17.71 3.15
C SER A 222 -16.27 16.62 2.40
N TYR A 223 -15.36 15.93 3.11
CA TYR A 223 -14.61 14.80 2.57
C TYR A 223 -15.52 13.70 2.02
N ASN A 224 -16.64 13.39 2.71
CA ASN A 224 -17.57 12.35 2.26
C ASN A 224 -18.12 12.64 0.85
N TRP A 225 -18.42 13.91 0.58
CA TRP A 225 -18.90 14.33 -0.74
C TRP A 225 -17.77 14.26 -1.78
N ILE A 226 -16.57 14.77 -1.44
CA ILE A 226 -15.40 14.75 -2.34
C ILE A 226 -14.99 13.31 -2.69
N CYS A 227 -14.93 12.42 -1.70
CA CYS A 227 -14.63 11.01 -1.87
C CYS A 227 -15.66 10.33 -2.80
N ASN A 228 -16.96 10.60 -2.60
CA ASN A 228 -18.01 10.09 -3.49
C ASN A 228 -17.80 10.57 -4.94
N GLN A 229 -17.52 11.86 -5.15
CA GLN A 229 -17.33 12.42 -6.48
C GLN A 229 -16.04 11.92 -7.16
N LEU A 230 -14.95 11.72 -6.42
CA LEU A 230 -13.70 11.15 -6.95
C LEU A 230 -13.83 9.65 -7.24
N LYS A 231 -14.66 8.90 -6.49
CA LYS A 231 -15.07 7.54 -6.85
C LYS A 231 -15.82 7.51 -8.17
N SER A 232 -16.80 8.39 -8.33
CA SER A 232 -17.56 8.55 -9.57
C SER A 232 -16.65 8.91 -10.76
N LEU A 233 -15.70 9.84 -10.56
CA LEU A 233 -14.74 10.24 -11.60
C LEU A 233 -13.85 9.07 -12.05
N ARG A 234 -13.29 8.31 -11.10
CA ARG A 234 -12.44 7.14 -11.39
C ARG A 234 -13.22 5.98 -12.00
N GLN A 235 -14.48 5.82 -11.62
CA GLN A 235 -15.38 4.86 -12.23
C GLN A 235 -15.57 5.17 -13.73
N ASP A 236 -15.87 6.42 -14.07
CA ASP A 236 -16.05 6.81 -15.47
C ASP A 236 -14.77 6.60 -16.29
N LEU A 237 -13.58 6.84 -15.70
CA LEU A 237 -12.29 6.52 -16.33
C LEU A 237 -12.10 5.02 -16.55
N THR A 238 -12.50 4.20 -15.57
CA THR A 238 -12.39 2.74 -15.64
C THR A 238 -13.32 2.16 -16.70
N VAL A 239 -14.59 2.60 -16.73
CA VAL A 239 -15.60 2.15 -17.70
C VAL A 239 -15.16 2.46 -19.13
N GLN A 240 -14.59 3.64 -19.35
CA GLN A 240 -14.09 4.07 -20.66
C GLN A 240 -12.68 3.56 -20.97
N ARG A 241 -12.08 2.75 -20.07
CA ARG A 241 -10.72 2.19 -20.20
C ARG A 241 -9.62 3.24 -20.42
N ILE A 242 -9.82 4.45 -19.90
CA ILE A 242 -8.87 5.56 -20.06
C ILE A 242 -7.71 5.37 -19.07
N LYS A 243 -6.53 5.02 -19.59
CA LYS A 243 -5.30 4.82 -18.81
C LYS A 243 -4.18 5.72 -19.35
N ASN A 244 -4.11 6.94 -18.83
CA ASN A 244 -3.11 7.93 -19.21
C ASN A 244 -2.66 8.75 -17.99
N GLU A 245 -1.83 9.77 -18.22
CA GLU A 245 -1.30 10.64 -17.16
C GLU A 245 -2.41 11.35 -16.36
N PHE A 246 -3.52 11.68 -17.00
CA PHE A 246 -4.67 12.26 -16.31
C PHE A 246 -5.30 11.25 -15.33
N THR A 247 -5.45 9.99 -15.75
CA THR A 247 -5.93 8.92 -14.86
C THR A 247 -5.01 8.76 -13.65
N VAL A 248 -3.69 8.70 -13.87
CA VAL A 248 -2.70 8.65 -12.77
C VAL A 248 -2.88 9.84 -11.84
N GLN A 249 -2.95 11.07 -12.36
CA GLN A 249 -3.14 12.27 -11.57
C GLN A 249 -4.42 12.23 -10.72
N VAL A 250 -5.55 11.75 -11.26
CA VAL A 250 -6.80 11.61 -10.51
C VAL A 250 -6.63 10.67 -9.32
N TYR A 251 -6.00 9.51 -9.54
CA TYR A 251 -5.78 8.54 -8.48
C TYR A 251 -4.78 9.02 -7.42
N GLU A 252 -3.70 9.70 -7.83
CA GLU A 252 -2.74 10.28 -6.89
C GLU A 252 -3.39 11.34 -5.99
N ILE A 253 -4.17 12.27 -6.60
CA ILE A 253 -4.87 13.32 -5.84
C ILE A 253 -5.84 12.70 -4.86
N HIS A 254 -6.63 11.70 -5.29
CA HIS A 254 -7.60 11.07 -4.40
C HIS A 254 -6.92 10.29 -3.27
N ALA A 255 -5.80 9.61 -3.55
CA ALA A 255 -5.00 8.94 -2.53
C ALA A 255 -4.48 9.93 -1.47
N ARG A 256 -3.98 11.11 -1.90
CA ARG A 256 -3.52 12.16 -0.98
C ARG A 256 -4.67 12.71 -0.13
N MET A 257 -5.81 13.02 -0.72
CA MET A 257 -7.00 13.48 0.02
C MET A 257 -7.50 12.43 1.03
N ALA A 258 -7.41 11.14 0.68
CA ALA A 258 -7.75 10.04 1.58
C ALA A 258 -6.79 9.95 2.78
N LEU A 259 -5.48 10.13 2.56
CA LEU A 259 -4.49 10.21 3.65
C LEU A 259 -4.76 11.40 4.59
N GLU A 260 -5.02 12.58 4.03
CA GLU A 260 -5.41 13.78 4.79
C GLU A 260 -6.65 13.54 5.68
N SER A 261 -7.57 12.69 5.21
CA SER A 261 -8.83 12.38 5.88
C SER A 261 -8.79 11.09 6.69
N ASN A 262 -7.61 10.48 6.87
CA ASN A 262 -7.40 9.23 7.61
C ASN A 262 -8.22 8.03 7.07
N ASP A 263 -8.51 8.02 5.76
CA ASP A 263 -9.27 6.96 5.08
C ASP A 263 -8.34 5.97 4.37
N MET A 264 -7.79 5.04 5.15
CA MET A 264 -6.85 4.05 4.65
C MET A 264 -7.46 3.03 3.69
N VAL A 265 -8.77 2.80 3.77
CA VAL A 265 -9.46 1.89 2.86
C VAL A 265 -9.45 2.49 1.46
N GLU A 266 -9.79 3.78 1.35
CA GLU A 266 -9.80 4.46 0.07
C GLU A 266 -8.40 4.68 -0.50
N TYR A 267 -7.45 5.03 0.36
CA TYR A 267 -6.05 5.14 -0.02
C TYR A 267 -5.53 3.82 -0.61
N ASN A 268 -5.81 2.68 0.03
CA ASN A 268 -5.38 1.36 -0.46
C ASN A 268 -5.99 1.01 -1.82
N SER A 269 -7.27 1.33 -2.02
CA SER A 269 -7.95 1.18 -3.31
C SER A 269 -7.27 1.99 -4.41
N CYS A 270 -6.90 3.24 -4.11
CA CYS A 270 -6.17 4.08 -5.06
C CYS A 270 -4.78 3.53 -5.36
N GLN A 271 -4.04 3.12 -4.32
CA GLN A 271 -2.68 2.60 -4.47
C GLN A 271 -2.63 1.33 -5.33
N ALA A 272 -3.57 0.40 -5.13
CA ALA A 272 -3.64 -0.83 -5.93
C ALA A 272 -3.80 -0.52 -7.43
N THR A 273 -4.60 0.50 -7.77
CA THR A 273 -4.76 0.91 -9.18
C THR A 273 -3.54 1.66 -9.70
N LEU A 274 -2.94 2.55 -8.90
CA LEU A 274 -1.72 3.28 -9.27
C LEU A 274 -0.56 2.33 -9.57
N LYS A 275 -0.41 1.25 -8.79
CA LYS A 275 0.58 0.21 -9.06
C LYS A 275 0.45 -0.32 -10.49
N THR A 276 -0.76 -0.72 -10.89
CA THR A 276 -1.03 -1.22 -12.25
C THR A 276 -0.77 -0.14 -13.32
N LEU A 277 -1.14 1.12 -13.06
CA LEU A 277 -0.89 2.22 -14.01
C LEU A 277 0.61 2.50 -14.19
N TYR A 278 1.42 2.43 -13.13
CA TYR A 278 2.87 2.59 -13.22
C TYR A 278 3.56 1.41 -13.88
N GLU A 279 3.07 0.18 -13.68
CA GLU A 279 3.56 -1.01 -14.39
C GLU A 279 3.33 -0.93 -15.91
N LEU A 280 2.32 -0.17 -16.36
CA LEU A 280 2.11 0.17 -17.76
C LEU A 280 3.07 1.25 -18.29
N GLY A 281 3.96 1.78 -17.45
CA GLY A 281 4.93 2.82 -17.81
C GLY A 281 4.33 4.22 -17.92
N ILE A 282 3.11 4.44 -17.42
CA ILE A 282 2.49 5.77 -17.41
C ILE A 282 3.21 6.63 -16.36
N PRO A 283 3.72 7.81 -16.73
CA PRO A 283 4.48 8.64 -15.81
C PRO A 283 3.59 9.23 -14.70
N GLY A 284 4.22 9.51 -13.55
CA GLY A 284 3.59 10.06 -12.36
C GLY A 284 4.58 10.10 -11.20
N LYS A 285 4.07 10.12 -9.97
CA LYS A 285 4.87 10.18 -8.74
C LYS A 285 5.21 8.77 -8.25
N VAL A 286 5.88 7.99 -9.11
CA VAL A 286 6.16 6.57 -8.89
C VAL A 286 6.92 6.33 -7.58
N GLU A 287 7.98 7.09 -7.34
CA GLU A 287 8.87 6.93 -6.19
C GLU A 287 8.21 7.35 -4.86
N GLU A 288 7.40 8.41 -4.87
CA GLU A 288 6.57 8.82 -3.73
C GLU A 288 5.66 7.66 -3.27
N PHE A 289 4.88 7.11 -4.21
CA PHE A 289 3.95 6.01 -3.93
C PHE A 289 4.64 4.67 -3.65
N THR A 290 5.86 4.49 -4.15
CA THR A 290 6.73 3.37 -3.78
C THR A 290 7.11 3.46 -2.30
N GLY A 291 7.54 4.63 -1.84
CA GLY A 291 7.82 4.90 -0.42
C GLY A 291 6.59 4.64 0.46
N TYR A 292 5.42 5.15 0.04
CA TYR A 292 4.18 4.90 0.76
C TYR A 292 3.78 3.42 0.83
N ARG A 293 3.99 2.65 -0.24
CA ARG A 293 3.72 1.20 -0.25
C ARG A 293 4.63 0.45 0.74
N ILE A 294 5.90 0.84 0.87
CA ILE A 294 6.81 0.29 1.89
C ILE A 294 6.25 0.58 3.31
N LEU A 295 5.88 1.84 3.58
CA LEU A 295 5.30 2.23 4.88
C LEU A 295 4.00 1.49 5.20
N MET A 296 3.17 1.23 4.19
CA MET A 296 1.95 0.41 4.34
C MET A 296 2.24 -1.04 4.69
N LEU A 297 3.23 -1.66 4.06
CA LEU A 297 3.61 -3.04 4.35
C LEU A 297 4.19 -3.16 5.78
N LEU A 298 4.89 -2.11 6.25
CA LEU A 298 5.33 -1.98 7.65
C LEU A 298 4.16 -1.83 8.63
N HIS A 299 3.13 -1.05 8.27
CA HIS A 299 1.90 -0.94 9.04
C HIS A 299 1.22 -2.31 9.17
N GLY A 300 0.99 -3.00 8.05
CA GLY A 300 0.35 -4.31 7.97
C GLY A 300 1.15 -5.48 8.53
N ARG A 301 2.40 -5.25 8.95
CA ARG A 301 3.33 -6.27 9.47
C ARG A 301 3.57 -7.46 8.50
N ASN A 302 3.39 -7.24 7.19
CA ASN A 302 3.62 -8.28 6.19
C ASN A 302 5.12 -8.34 5.80
N ARG A 303 5.93 -8.98 6.65
CA ARG A 303 7.40 -9.02 6.45
C ARG A 303 7.81 -9.74 5.16
N SER A 304 7.09 -10.78 4.78
CA SER A 304 7.38 -11.56 3.57
C SER A 304 7.14 -10.73 2.31
N GLU A 305 5.97 -10.10 2.19
CA GLU A 305 5.67 -9.24 1.04
C GLU A 305 6.57 -8.01 1.01
N LEU A 306 6.87 -7.42 2.17
CA LEU A 306 7.81 -6.30 2.27
C LEU A 306 9.19 -6.65 1.71
N ASN A 307 9.76 -7.78 2.14
CA ASN A 307 11.08 -8.21 1.67
C ASN A 307 11.08 -8.50 0.16
N LEU A 308 10.02 -9.14 -0.35
CA LEU A 308 9.85 -9.37 -1.78
C LEU A 308 9.78 -8.05 -2.55
N TYR A 309 8.96 -7.11 -2.10
CA TYR A 309 8.77 -5.83 -2.76
C TYR A 309 10.06 -5.00 -2.76
N VAL A 310 10.77 -4.91 -1.63
CA VAL A 310 12.07 -4.22 -1.54
C VAL A 310 13.13 -4.87 -2.43
N GLY A 311 13.06 -6.19 -2.60
CA GLY A 311 13.94 -6.94 -3.52
C GLY A 311 13.70 -6.61 -5.00
N GLN A 312 12.47 -6.26 -5.38
CA GLN A 312 12.08 -5.90 -6.75
C GLN A 312 12.40 -4.43 -7.10
N LEU A 313 12.74 -3.59 -6.12
CA LEU A 313 13.04 -2.18 -6.37
C LEU A 313 14.32 -2.01 -7.20
N THR A 314 14.23 -1.18 -8.23
CA THR A 314 15.36 -0.83 -9.07
C THR A 314 16.38 0.03 -8.32
N PRO A 315 17.67 0.05 -8.74
CA PRO A 315 18.66 0.95 -8.16
C PRO A 315 18.24 2.42 -8.26
N LYS A 316 17.63 2.84 -9.37
CA LYS A 316 17.11 4.20 -9.56
C LYS A 316 16.08 4.56 -8.48
N GLN A 317 15.09 3.72 -8.25
CA GLN A 317 14.08 3.97 -7.21
C GLN A 317 14.71 4.07 -5.82
N LYS A 318 15.72 3.26 -5.51
CA LYS A 318 16.43 3.30 -4.21
C LYS A 318 17.26 4.57 -4.00
N THR A 319 17.47 5.39 -5.03
CA THR A 319 18.15 6.68 -4.88
C THR A 319 17.21 7.82 -4.52
N ASP A 320 15.90 7.64 -4.69
CA ASP A 320 14.91 8.67 -4.37
C ASP A 320 14.76 8.86 -2.85
N GLN A 321 14.62 10.12 -2.42
CA GLN A 321 14.56 10.48 -1.01
C GLN A 321 13.36 9.84 -0.28
N ALA A 322 12.20 9.72 -0.93
CA ALA A 322 11.02 9.14 -0.30
C ALA A 322 11.17 7.63 -0.10
N VAL A 323 11.78 6.95 -1.08
CA VAL A 323 12.08 5.52 -0.99
C VAL A 323 13.17 5.23 0.03
N GLN A 324 14.26 6.03 0.04
CA GLN A 324 15.33 5.90 1.03
C GLN A 324 14.80 6.07 2.46
N HIS A 325 14.00 7.11 2.70
CA HIS A 325 13.37 7.32 3.99
C HIS A 325 12.56 6.10 4.44
N ALA A 326 11.72 5.55 3.56
CA ALA A 326 10.90 4.38 3.90
C ALA A 326 11.76 3.12 4.19
N LEU A 327 12.88 2.94 3.48
CA LEU A 327 13.84 1.87 3.74
C LEU A 327 14.59 2.07 5.07
N ASP A 328 14.92 3.30 5.44
CA ASP A 328 15.53 3.61 6.73
C ASP A 328 14.54 3.43 7.88
N VAL A 329 13.25 3.71 7.67
CA VAL A 329 12.18 3.37 8.63
C VAL A 329 12.08 1.86 8.80
N GLN A 330 12.09 1.09 7.70
CA GLN A 330 12.14 -0.38 7.76
C GLN A 330 13.34 -0.87 8.58
N ARG A 331 14.54 -0.35 8.28
CA ARG A 331 15.77 -0.73 8.97
C ARG A 331 15.68 -0.42 10.47
N SER A 332 15.23 0.78 10.83
CA SER A 332 15.08 1.22 12.22
C SER A 332 14.12 0.32 13.00
N LEU A 333 12.99 -0.05 12.39
CA LEU A 333 12.03 -0.99 12.98
C LEU A 333 12.63 -2.40 13.14
N SER A 334 13.35 -2.89 12.14
CA SER A 334 13.96 -4.22 12.18
C SER A 334 15.04 -4.35 13.26
N MET A 335 15.78 -3.27 13.51
CA MET A 335 16.84 -3.21 14.52
C MET A 335 16.32 -2.82 15.91
N GLY A 336 15.05 -2.42 16.04
CA GLY A 336 14.49 -1.88 17.27
C GLY A 336 15.08 -0.52 17.67
N ASN A 337 15.65 0.23 16.72
CA ASN A 337 16.22 1.55 16.95
C ASN A 337 15.10 2.61 16.98
N TYR A 338 14.45 2.76 18.14
CA TYR A 338 13.36 3.70 18.32
C TYR A 338 13.80 5.16 18.16
N HIS A 339 15.01 5.52 18.58
CA HIS A 339 15.55 6.87 18.42
C HIS A 339 15.57 7.28 16.94
N ALA A 340 16.19 6.45 16.08
CA ALA A 340 16.23 6.69 14.64
C ALA A 340 14.83 6.71 14.02
N LEU A 341 13.93 5.80 14.46
CA LEU A 341 12.54 5.77 14.00
C LEU A 341 11.82 7.10 14.25
N PHE A 342 11.92 7.67 15.45
CA PHE A 342 11.21 8.90 15.80
C PHE A 342 11.83 10.14 15.13
N LEU A 343 13.14 10.14 14.88
CA LEU A 343 13.76 11.14 14.00
C LEU A 343 13.23 11.06 12.57
N LEU A 344 13.10 9.84 12.03
CA LEU A 344 12.54 9.62 10.69
C LEU A 344 11.05 10.00 10.64
N TYR A 345 10.28 9.73 11.69
CA TYR A 345 8.88 10.12 11.80
C TYR A 345 8.69 11.64 11.76
N LEU A 346 9.53 12.39 12.49
CA LEU A 346 9.49 13.85 12.49
C LEU A 346 9.89 14.45 11.13
N ASN A 347 10.76 13.77 10.38
CA ASN A 347 11.31 14.21 9.11
C ASN A 347 10.78 13.39 7.92
N ALA A 348 9.53 12.90 8.01
CA ALA A 348 8.94 12.11 6.92
C ALA A 348 8.67 12.99 5.68
N PRO A 349 9.10 12.57 4.48
CA PRO A 349 8.87 13.31 3.24
C PRO A 349 7.42 13.19 2.78
N ASN A 350 6.95 14.18 2.01
CA ASN A 350 5.59 14.23 1.46
C ASN A 350 4.52 13.95 2.53
N MET A 351 3.63 12.97 2.29
CA MET A 351 2.56 12.55 3.20
C MET A 351 2.90 11.26 3.98
N GLY A 352 4.18 10.87 4.04
CA GLY A 352 4.60 9.63 4.69
C GLY A 352 4.22 9.57 6.17
N ALA A 353 4.23 10.72 6.86
CA ALA A 353 3.82 10.82 8.27
C ALA A 353 2.39 10.31 8.52
N TYR A 354 1.43 10.60 7.64
CA TYR A 354 0.05 10.15 7.77
C TYR A 354 -0.06 8.62 7.79
N ILE A 355 0.76 7.94 6.99
CA ILE A 355 0.81 6.47 6.99
C ILE A 355 1.50 5.95 8.26
N MET A 356 2.55 6.64 8.71
CA MET A 356 3.28 6.28 9.92
C MET A 356 2.43 6.40 11.19
N ASP A 357 1.53 7.39 11.26
CA ASP A 357 0.62 7.60 12.40
C ASP A 357 -0.16 6.34 12.80
N HIS A 358 -0.44 5.45 11.84
CA HIS A 358 -1.14 4.19 12.10
C HIS A 358 -0.35 3.15 12.89
N PHE A 359 0.98 3.20 12.84
CA PHE A 359 1.82 2.25 13.58
C PHE A 359 2.71 2.88 14.63
N ILE A 360 2.86 4.20 14.66
CA ILE A 360 3.66 4.92 15.65
C ILE A 360 3.21 4.66 17.10
N PRO A 361 1.92 4.67 17.47
CA PRO A 361 1.49 4.38 18.85
C PRO A 361 2.01 3.04 19.37
N ARG A 362 1.94 2.01 18.51
CA ARG A 362 2.45 0.67 18.79
C ARG A 362 3.96 0.65 18.98
N GLU A 363 4.72 1.40 18.18
CA GLU A 363 6.18 1.49 18.33
C GLU A 363 6.58 2.34 19.56
N ARG A 364 5.78 3.35 19.95
CA ARG A 364 5.95 4.09 21.22
C ARG A 364 5.86 3.16 22.42
N VAL A 365 4.88 2.25 22.46
CA VAL A 365 4.76 1.26 23.55
C VAL A 365 5.96 0.32 23.60
N LYS A 366 6.43 -0.18 22.44
CA LYS A 366 7.65 -1.01 22.41
C LYS A 366 8.87 -0.26 22.94
N ALA A 367 9.04 1.00 22.56
CA ALA A 367 10.12 1.84 23.06
C ALA A 367 10.01 2.06 24.58
N LEU A 368 8.80 2.36 25.09
CA LEU A 368 8.54 2.49 26.53
C LEU A 368 8.87 1.21 27.30
N MET A 369 8.55 0.02 26.76
CA MET A 369 8.90 -1.26 27.38
C MET A 369 10.43 -1.45 27.50
N ILE A 370 11.21 -0.90 26.57
CA ILE A 370 12.68 -0.96 26.61
C ILE A 370 13.21 0.07 27.60
N ILE A 371 12.75 1.32 27.50
CA ILE A 371 13.18 2.44 28.34
C ILE A 371 12.90 2.13 29.82
N THR A 372 11.69 1.66 30.15
CA THR A 372 11.31 1.37 31.54
C THR A 372 12.05 0.18 32.17
N LYS A 373 12.67 -0.68 31.35
CA LYS A 373 13.57 -1.73 31.83
C LYS A 373 15.00 -1.24 32.02
N ALA A 374 15.44 -0.25 31.25
CA ALA A 374 16.80 0.28 31.29
C ALA A 374 17.01 1.30 32.42
N TYR A 375 15.97 2.06 32.79
CA TYR A 375 16.04 3.13 33.79
C TYR A 375 15.23 2.79 35.05
N ARG A 376 15.65 3.34 36.20
CA ARG A 376 14.84 3.30 37.44
C ARG A 376 13.76 4.38 37.42
N THR A 377 14.14 5.60 37.09
CA THR A 377 13.28 6.77 36.93
C THR A 377 13.68 7.55 35.69
N ILE A 378 12.72 8.25 35.06
CA ILE A 378 12.98 9.04 33.86
C ILE A 378 12.08 10.27 33.80
N SER A 379 12.57 11.39 33.27
CA SER A 379 11.77 12.62 33.15
C SER A 379 10.72 12.48 32.05
N LEU A 380 9.55 13.09 32.27
CA LEU A 380 8.48 13.13 31.27
C LEU A 380 8.94 13.84 29.99
N SER A 381 9.68 14.94 30.11
CA SER A 381 10.23 15.67 28.96
C SER A 381 11.18 14.84 28.11
N PHE A 382 11.94 13.93 28.72
CA PHE A 382 12.76 12.99 27.94
C PHE A 382 11.89 12.08 27.08
N ILE A 383 10.84 11.48 27.67
CA ILE A 383 9.91 10.61 26.93
C ILE A 383 9.20 11.36 25.81
N GLN A 384 8.74 12.58 26.09
CA GLN A 384 8.11 13.44 25.08
C GLN A 384 9.02 13.62 23.86
N ASN A 385 10.27 14.05 24.10
CA ASN A 385 11.23 14.36 23.04
C ASN A 385 11.69 13.09 22.31
N GLU A 386 12.03 12.04 23.04
CA GLU A 386 12.58 10.80 22.48
C GLU A 386 11.55 10.02 21.65
N LEU A 387 10.27 10.08 22.03
CA LEU A 387 9.18 9.36 21.36
C LEU A 387 8.29 10.28 20.50
N ALA A 388 8.79 11.49 20.21
CA ALA A 388 8.18 12.49 19.35
C ALA A 388 6.69 12.73 19.67
N PHE A 389 6.36 12.94 20.94
CA PHE A 389 5.05 13.45 21.32
C PHE A 389 4.96 14.96 21.07
N ASP A 390 3.76 15.43 20.73
CA ASP A 390 3.53 16.83 20.40
C ASP A 390 3.76 17.74 21.63
N ASP A 391 3.37 17.27 22.81
CA ASP A 391 3.40 18.03 24.06
C ASP A 391 3.37 17.10 25.29
N LEU A 392 3.56 17.68 26.48
CA LEU A 392 3.60 16.93 27.73
C LEU A 392 2.23 16.36 28.13
N ASP A 393 1.13 17.05 27.81
CA ASP A 393 -0.22 16.61 28.17
C ASP A 393 -0.65 15.40 27.32
N SER A 394 -0.37 15.41 26.02
CA SER A 394 -0.57 14.25 25.15
C SER A 394 0.34 13.07 25.52
N THR A 395 1.56 13.35 26.01
CA THR A 395 2.44 12.32 26.57
C THR A 395 1.81 11.68 27.82
N ILE A 396 1.30 12.48 28.76
CA ILE A 396 0.65 11.99 29.98
C ILE A 396 -0.59 11.18 29.62
N LYS A 397 -1.48 11.72 28.77
CA LYS A 397 -2.69 11.04 28.31
C LYS A 397 -2.36 9.68 27.69
N PHE A 398 -1.34 9.62 26.84
CA PHE A 398 -0.87 8.36 26.28
C PHE A 398 -0.40 7.40 27.38
N LEU A 399 0.41 7.85 28.34
CA LEU A 399 0.85 7.02 29.45
C LEU A 399 -0.31 6.51 30.31
N GLU A 400 -1.33 7.34 30.57
CA GLU A 400 -2.54 6.97 31.32
C GLU A 400 -3.36 5.90 30.59
N GLU A 401 -3.61 6.10 29.29
CA GLU A 401 -4.29 5.11 28.44
C GLU A 401 -3.56 3.76 28.41
N HIS A 402 -2.26 3.76 28.70
CA HIS A 402 -1.41 2.57 28.74
C HIS A 402 -1.03 2.10 30.15
N LYS A 403 -1.69 2.64 31.19
CA LYS A 403 -1.44 2.30 32.61
C LYS A 403 0.04 2.43 33.02
N ALA A 404 0.73 3.41 32.42
CA ALA A 404 2.16 3.67 32.58
C ALA A 404 2.45 5.04 33.24
N ALA A 405 1.41 5.83 33.55
CA ALA A 405 1.50 7.14 34.19
C ALA A 405 1.76 7.06 35.71
N HIS A 406 2.84 6.37 36.11
CA HIS A 406 3.25 6.27 37.51
C HIS A 406 4.32 7.32 37.81
N PHE A 407 3.95 8.42 38.46
CA PHE A 407 4.88 9.51 38.79
C PHE A 407 5.39 9.41 40.23
N THR A 408 6.66 9.73 40.45
CA THR A 408 7.22 9.87 41.81
C THR A 408 6.79 11.17 42.48
N ASN A 409 6.46 12.18 41.68
CA ASN A 409 6.08 13.53 42.10
C ASN A 409 4.80 13.99 41.37
N PRO A 410 3.64 13.38 41.65
CA PRO A 410 2.40 13.65 40.90
C PRO A 410 1.92 15.10 41.02
N GLY A 411 2.23 15.79 42.13
CA GLY A 411 1.84 17.19 42.37
C GLY A 411 2.76 18.23 41.72
N SER A 412 3.85 17.83 41.07
CA SER A 412 4.75 18.75 40.37
C SER A 412 4.20 19.19 39.00
N PRO A 413 4.63 20.34 38.48
CA PRO A 413 4.34 20.74 37.10
C PRO A 413 4.75 19.66 36.09
N ASN A 414 4.05 19.58 34.95
CA ASN A 414 4.29 18.54 33.94
C ASN A 414 5.76 18.48 33.47
N SER A 415 6.45 19.62 33.37
CA SER A 415 7.87 19.70 32.98
C SER A 415 8.83 19.01 33.95
N GLU A 416 8.42 18.87 35.21
CA GLU A 416 9.24 18.29 36.29
C GLU A 416 8.79 16.88 36.67
N LYS A 417 7.73 16.37 36.07
CA LYS A 417 7.22 15.03 36.38
C LYS A 417 8.25 13.96 36.03
N ILE A 418 8.48 13.06 36.97
CA ILE A 418 9.40 11.93 36.86
C ILE A 418 8.59 10.64 36.94
N ILE A 419 8.76 9.78 35.93
CA ILE A 419 8.10 8.48 35.80
C ILE A 419 8.89 7.44 36.58
N GLN A 420 8.20 6.68 37.43
CA GLN A 420 8.71 5.49 38.09
C GLN A 420 8.65 4.28 37.15
N CYS A 421 9.81 3.89 36.61
CA CYS A 421 9.88 2.93 35.50
C CYS A 421 9.45 1.52 35.91
N LYS A 422 9.76 1.08 37.13
CA LYS A 422 9.37 -0.26 37.62
C LYS A 422 7.85 -0.45 37.63
N SER A 423 7.11 0.55 38.11
CA SER A 423 5.64 0.52 38.17
C SER A 423 5.03 0.64 36.77
N ALA A 424 5.58 1.52 35.93
CA ALA A 424 5.15 1.67 34.53
C ALA A 424 5.36 0.38 33.72
N ALA A 425 6.49 -0.30 33.91
CA ALA A 425 6.81 -1.54 33.18
C ALA A 425 5.82 -2.69 33.45
N ALA A 426 5.15 -2.70 34.61
CA ALA A 426 4.29 -3.80 35.04
C ALA A 426 3.13 -4.07 34.07
N HIS A 427 2.54 -3.01 33.49
CA HIS A 427 1.34 -3.13 32.65
C HIS A 427 1.63 -3.00 31.15
N LEU A 428 2.75 -2.39 30.76
CA LEU A 428 3.05 -2.10 29.35
C LEU A 428 3.04 -3.36 28.46
N GLY A 429 3.55 -4.48 28.95
CA GLY A 429 3.54 -5.74 28.20
C GLY A 429 2.13 -6.27 27.94
N GLN A 430 1.27 -6.26 28.95
CA GLN A 430 -0.13 -6.67 28.82
C GLN A 430 -0.89 -5.76 27.86
N VAL A 431 -0.77 -4.43 28.05
CA VAL A 431 -1.44 -3.45 27.19
C VAL A 431 -0.96 -3.58 25.74
N PHE A 432 0.33 -3.86 25.51
CA PHE A 432 0.84 -4.12 24.17
C PHE A 432 0.15 -5.31 23.51
N GLU A 433 0.00 -6.42 24.24
CA GLU A 433 -0.64 -7.62 23.71
C GLU A 433 -2.15 -7.40 23.45
N GLU A 434 -2.85 -6.68 24.34
CA GLU A 434 -4.28 -6.39 24.21
C GLU A 434 -4.59 -5.42 23.05
N LYS A 435 -3.84 -4.33 22.94
CA LYS A 435 -4.13 -3.26 21.97
C LYS A 435 -3.44 -3.45 20.61
N TYR A 436 -2.25 -4.05 20.58
CA TYR A 436 -1.37 -3.97 19.41
C TYR A 436 -0.84 -5.32 18.90
N ARG A 437 -1.18 -6.45 19.54
CA ARG A 437 -0.78 -7.78 19.03
C ARG A 437 -1.40 -8.08 17.67
N LYS A 438 -2.71 -7.88 17.56
CA LYS A 438 -3.45 -8.07 16.30
C LYS A 438 -3.43 -6.77 15.52
N VAL A 439 -3.06 -6.84 14.24
CA VAL A 439 -3.24 -5.70 13.33
C VAL A 439 -4.74 -5.58 13.09
N GLY A 440 -5.37 -4.55 13.63
CA GLY A 440 -6.78 -4.24 13.36
C GLY A 440 -6.93 -3.71 11.93
N ILE A 441 -6.81 -4.58 10.92
CA ILE A 441 -7.16 -4.21 9.55
C ILE A 441 -8.70 -4.22 9.48
N ARG A 442 -9.33 -3.06 9.71
CA ARG A 442 -10.71 -2.88 9.25
C ARG A 442 -10.69 -2.96 7.72
N GLY A 443 -11.34 -3.96 7.15
CA GLY A 443 -11.51 -4.09 5.70
C GLY A 443 -10.65 -5.13 4.99
N ALA A 444 -10.03 -6.08 5.70
CA ALA A 444 -9.64 -7.34 5.07
C ALA A 444 -10.91 -8.18 4.89
N VAL A 445 -11.45 -8.19 3.67
CA VAL A 445 -12.27 -9.29 3.15
C VAL A 445 -11.35 -10.17 2.33
#